data_AF-A0A2W1EQU4-F1
#
_entry.id   AF-A0A2W1EQU4-F1
#
_cell.length_a   1.000
_cell.length_b   1.000
_cell.length_c   1.000
_cell.angle_alpha   90.00
_cell.angle_beta   90.00
_cell.angle_gamma   90.00
#
_symmetry.space_group_name_H-M   'P 1'
#
loop_
_entity.id
_entity.type
_entity.pdbx_description
1 polymer ?
#
loop_
_entity_poly.entity_id
_entity_poly.type
_entity_poly.pdbx_seq_one_letter_code
_entity_poly.pdbx_strand_id
1 'polypeptide(L)'
;MAYFLLEETHPDKQPRGYLEPYDATVAETPLLPAQGATADSAANLTADSYGTFNSVEVERSEIWRVRSNGDWVESPASEKVFTRPVVMFVVALGIFTYHSMTYDHLLPIFLQDKRADNDMNALELSSSSLGGGLGIPIQNVGVILSLNGIIQLVIQAFVFPLLADCFGIWKLLCMVTLAHPIAYFIVPFLQLLPENLLYSGLFACLTVRNLTSILAFPLLLIMIKEATPDKSHLGKINGLAASTGAACRTVASPIAGLLYGLSIELHFTPLAWWASAFVAICGALQVPFLNRAAHECNARVRTAARCCLSKERHRNEVVHIVVEDEES
;
A
#
# COMPACT_ATOMS: atom_id res chain seq x y z
N MET A 1 28.51 25.54 -28.02
CA MET A 1 28.96 25.72 -26.62
C MET A 1 28.04 24.93 -25.68
N ALA A 2 28.04 23.59 -25.77
CA ALA A 2 27.23 22.71 -24.91
C ALA A 2 27.98 21.42 -24.51
N TYR A 3 29.27 21.34 -24.84
CA TYR A 3 30.12 20.18 -24.53
C TYR A 3 30.82 20.29 -23.17
N PHE A 4 30.68 21.42 -22.49
CA PHE A 4 31.32 21.71 -21.19
C PHE A 4 30.43 21.38 -19.98
N LEU A 5 29.27 20.77 -20.19
CA LEU A 5 28.27 20.45 -19.15
C LEU A 5 27.93 18.95 -19.08
N LEU A 6 28.67 18.10 -19.79
CA LEU A 6 28.53 16.65 -19.69
C LEU A 6 29.52 16.14 -18.64
N GLU A 7 28.99 15.81 -17.47
CA GLU A 7 29.71 15.08 -16.43
C GLU A 7 29.91 13.62 -16.92
N GLU A 8 31.15 13.14 -17.01
CA GLU A 8 31.47 11.80 -17.49
C GLU A 8 31.08 10.76 -16.41
N THR A 9 30.03 9.98 -16.66
CA THR A 9 29.49 8.97 -15.73
C THR A 9 30.06 7.57 -15.93
N HIS A 10 31.07 7.40 -16.78
CA HIS A 10 31.69 6.09 -17.03
C HIS A 10 32.71 5.75 -15.92
N PRO A 11 32.55 4.62 -15.20
CA PRO A 11 33.33 4.30 -14.00
C PRO A 11 34.85 4.27 -14.23
N ASP A 12 35.29 3.87 -15.43
CA ASP A 12 36.72 3.77 -15.76
C ASP A 12 37.38 5.08 -16.22
N LYS A 13 36.63 6.17 -16.40
CA LYS A 13 37.14 7.43 -17.00
C LYS A 13 37.16 8.62 -16.06
N GLN A 14 36.76 8.43 -14.80
CA GLN A 14 36.91 9.47 -13.79
C GLN A 14 38.39 9.58 -13.34
N PRO A 15 38.93 10.79 -13.17
CA PRO A 15 40.30 10.98 -12.71
C PRO A 15 40.45 10.40 -11.31
N ARG A 16 41.25 9.34 -11.18
CA ARG A 16 41.57 8.64 -9.93
C ARG A 16 42.14 9.61 -8.89
N GLY A 17 41.28 10.10 -8.01
CA GLY A 17 41.63 10.82 -6.79
C GLY A 17 40.80 10.27 -5.64
N TYR A 18 41.47 9.80 -4.59
CA TYR A 18 40.95 9.18 -3.37
C TYR A 18 40.31 7.80 -3.55
N LEU A 19 41.14 6.77 -3.35
CA LEU A 19 40.71 5.40 -3.07
C LEU A 19 40.09 5.35 -1.67
N GLU A 20 38.77 5.48 -1.57
CA GLU A 20 38.04 4.70 -0.56
C GLU A 20 38.10 3.22 -0.99
N PRO A 21 38.33 2.27 -0.07
CA PRO A 21 38.25 0.86 -0.40
C PRO A 21 36.84 0.57 -0.92
N TYR A 22 36.73 0.16 -2.18
CA TYR A 22 35.48 -0.36 -2.72
C TYR A 22 35.13 -1.62 -1.94
N ASP A 23 34.15 -1.51 -1.04
CA ASP A 23 33.43 -2.66 -0.53
C ASP A 23 32.65 -3.23 -1.72
N ALA A 24 33.07 -4.39 -2.21
CA ALA A 24 32.50 -5.05 -3.39
C ALA A 24 31.14 -5.69 -3.09
N THR A 25 30.29 -5.02 -2.33
CA THR A 25 28.99 -5.53 -1.90
C THR A 25 27.90 -4.51 -2.21
N VAL A 26 27.14 -4.84 -3.26
CA VAL A 26 25.83 -4.27 -3.61
C VAL A 26 25.90 -2.88 -4.23
N ALA A 27 26.03 -2.83 -5.56
CA ALA A 27 25.57 -1.68 -6.33
C ALA A 27 24.03 -1.59 -6.16
N GLU A 28 23.56 -0.78 -5.22
CA GLU A 28 22.15 -0.41 -5.13
C GLU A 28 21.81 0.45 -6.33
N THR A 29 21.20 -0.14 -7.36
CA THR A 29 20.61 0.67 -8.42
C THR A 29 19.39 1.37 -7.81
N PRO A 30 19.34 2.71 -7.76
CA PRO A 30 18.17 3.41 -7.27
C PRO A 30 16.99 2.98 -8.14
N LEU A 31 16.03 2.27 -7.56
CA LEU A 31 14.80 1.94 -8.27
C LEU A 31 14.06 3.26 -8.49
N LEU A 32 14.16 3.81 -9.70
CA LEU A 32 13.35 4.94 -10.11
C LEU A 32 11.89 4.50 -10.02
N PRO A 33 11.09 5.08 -9.11
CA PRO A 33 9.71 4.68 -8.97
C PRO A 33 8.98 5.00 -10.27
N ALA A 34 8.27 4.02 -10.83
CA ALA A 34 7.25 4.30 -11.81
C ALA A 34 6.13 5.05 -11.09
N GLN A 35 6.24 6.38 -11.03
CA GLN A 35 5.23 7.25 -10.43
C GLN A 35 3.96 7.14 -11.28
N GLY A 36 2.98 6.38 -10.79
CA GLY A 36 1.59 6.56 -11.20
C GLY A 36 1.04 7.84 -10.56
N ALA A 37 -0.08 8.37 -11.06
CA ALA A 37 -0.74 9.57 -10.53
C ALA A 37 -1.29 9.42 -9.08
N THR A 38 -1.00 8.32 -8.42
CA THR A 38 -1.44 7.95 -7.07
C THR A 38 -0.24 7.95 -6.12
N ALA A 39 -0.41 8.42 -4.88
CA ALA A 39 0.65 8.58 -3.87
C ALA A 39 1.38 7.30 -3.42
N ASP A 40 1.09 6.14 -4.04
CA ASP A 40 1.76 4.87 -3.76
C ASP A 40 3.19 4.90 -4.32
N SER A 41 4.19 5.05 -3.44
CA SER A 41 5.59 4.83 -3.79
C SER A 41 5.79 3.39 -4.29
N ALA A 42 6.74 3.17 -5.21
CA ALA A 42 7.13 1.82 -5.60
C ALA A 42 7.48 0.99 -4.36
N ALA A 43 7.00 -0.26 -4.30
CA ALA A 43 7.31 -1.14 -3.20
C ALA A 43 8.83 -1.30 -3.10
N ASN A 44 9.41 -0.79 -2.02
CA ASN A 44 10.80 -1.03 -1.66
C ASN A 44 10.87 -1.55 -0.23
N LEU A 45 10.91 -2.87 -0.10
CA LEU A 45 11.03 -3.55 1.18
C LEU A 45 12.45 -3.45 1.77
N THR A 46 13.47 -3.11 0.96
CA THR A 46 14.85 -2.98 1.44
C THR A 46 15.09 -1.67 2.17
N ALA A 47 14.30 -0.64 1.85
CA ALA A 47 14.29 0.59 2.61
C ALA A 47 13.57 0.41 3.96
N ASP A 48 14.01 1.12 4.99
CA ASP A 48 13.26 1.30 6.24
C ASP A 48 12.21 2.41 6.13
N SER A 49 12.14 3.07 4.98
CA SER A 49 11.17 4.11 4.66
C SER A 49 10.09 3.58 3.72
N TYR A 50 8.83 3.78 4.10
CA TYR A 50 7.66 3.42 3.30
C TYR A 50 6.93 4.70 2.88
N GLY A 51 7.15 5.18 1.65
CA GLY A 51 6.58 6.45 1.19
C GLY A 51 7.20 7.65 1.91
N THR A 52 6.40 8.45 2.62
CA THR A 52 6.86 9.63 3.38
C THR A 52 7.36 9.30 4.79
N PHE A 53 7.28 8.04 5.23
CA PHE A 53 7.60 7.66 6.61
C PHE A 53 9.09 7.33 6.77
N ASN A 54 9.84 8.15 7.50
CA ASN A 54 11.18 7.77 7.95
C ASN A 54 11.08 6.69 9.04
N SER A 55 11.69 5.52 8.77
CA SER A 55 11.93 4.41 9.70
C SER A 55 10.72 4.04 10.57
N VAL A 56 9.82 3.19 10.05
CA VAL A 56 9.06 2.33 10.96
C VAL A 56 10.05 1.27 11.46
N GLU A 57 10.76 1.60 12.53
CA GLU A 57 11.75 0.73 13.15
C GLU A 57 10.98 -0.43 13.81
N VAL A 58 10.83 -1.52 13.06
CA VAL A 58 10.24 -2.75 13.57
C VAL A 58 11.35 -3.51 14.28
N GLU A 59 11.26 -3.57 15.61
CA GLU A 59 12.18 -4.34 16.46
C GLU A 59 12.04 -5.83 16.13
N ARG A 60 12.84 -6.31 15.18
CA ARG A 60 13.01 -7.73 14.91
C ARG A 60 13.73 -8.31 16.11
N SER A 61 13.10 -9.26 16.82
CA SER A 61 13.81 -10.04 17.82
C SER A 61 14.85 -10.90 17.11
N GLU A 62 16.04 -10.36 16.87
CA GLU A 62 17.17 -11.12 16.36
C GLU A 62 17.55 -12.12 17.47
N ILE A 63 17.33 -13.40 17.20
CA ILE A 63 17.79 -14.48 18.07
C ILE A 63 19.22 -14.77 17.63
N TRP A 64 20.19 -14.41 18.48
CA TRP A 64 21.60 -14.64 18.18
C TRP A 64 21.95 -16.04 18.68
N ARG A 65 22.32 -16.92 17.74
CA ARG A 65 22.87 -18.24 18.09
C ARG A 65 24.38 -18.11 18.17
N VAL A 66 24.92 -18.43 19.34
CA VAL A 66 26.35 -18.37 19.63
C VAL A 66 26.76 -19.77 20.08
N ARG A 67 27.83 -20.31 19.50
CA ARG A 67 28.42 -21.56 20.02
C ARG A 67 29.02 -21.29 21.40
N SER A 68 29.14 -22.33 22.23
CA SER A 68 29.79 -22.24 23.55
C SER A 68 31.22 -21.64 23.51
N ASN A 69 31.89 -21.69 22.35
CA ASN A 69 33.22 -21.13 22.09
C ASN A 69 33.25 -19.61 21.79
N GLY A 70 32.09 -18.95 21.70
CA GLY A 70 31.98 -17.52 21.38
C GLY A 70 31.91 -17.20 19.88
N ASP A 71 31.96 -18.21 19.01
CA ASP A 71 31.77 -18.00 17.56
C ASP A 71 30.29 -17.82 17.23
N TRP A 72 30.02 -16.87 16.34
CA TRP A 72 28.69 -16.70 15.77
C TRP A 72 28.32 -17.92 14.94
N VAL A 73 27.13 -18.48 15.20
CA VAL A 73 26.52 -19.43 14.28
C VAL A 73 25.77 -18.60 13.27
N GLU A 74 26.35 -18.49 12.07
CA GLU A 74 25.61 -17.94 10.93
C GLU A 74 24.37 -18.80 10.75
N SER A 75 23.18 -18.23 10.99
CA SER A 75 21.93 -18.98 10.85
C SER A 75 21.92 -19.53 9.43
N PRO A 76 21.63 -20.83 9.23
CA PRO A 76 21.60 -21.40 7.90
C PRO A 76 20.63 -20.57 7.07
N ALA A 77 21.13 -19.92 6.02
CA ALA A 77 20.32 -19.13 5.13
C ALA A 77 19.14 -19.99 4.69
N SER A 78 17.91 -19.55 4.97
CA SER A 78 16.72 -20.34 4.66
C SER A 78 16.69 -20.58 3.15
N GLU A 79 16.97 -21.80 2.68
CA GLU A 79 16.95 -22.13 1.24
C GLU A 79 15.61 -21.75 0.57
N LYS A 80 14.54 -21.71 1.37
CA LYS A 80 13.21 -21.29 0.92
C LYS A 80 13.06 -19.77 0.98
N VAL A 81 13.21 -19.14 -0.18
CA VAL A 81 12.94 -17.71 -0.42
C VAL A 81 11.46 -17.36 -0.22
N PHE A 82 10.55 -18.22 -0.70
CA PHE A 82 9.10 -17.99 -0.66
C PHE A 82 8.46 -18.81 0.45
N THR A 83 8.36 -18.23 1.63
CA THR A 83 7.62 -18.81 2.74
C THR A 83 6.11 -18.61 2.52
N ARG A 84 5.30 -19.48 3.12
CA ARG A 84 3.84 -19.38 3.04
C ARG A 84 3.31 -18.03 3.52
N PRO A 85 3.79 -17.43 4.64
CA PRO A 85 3.41 -16.09 5.06
C PRO A 85 3.69 -15.00 4.01
N VAL A 86 4.90 -15.01 3.41
CA VAL A 86 5.28 -14.02 2.39
C VAL A 86 4.33 -14.07 1.19
N VAL A 87 4.08 -15.27 0.67
CA VAL A 87 3.18 -15.43 -0.48
C VAL A 87 1.75 -14.96 -0.14
N MET A 88 1.26 -15.24 1.07
CA MET A 88 -0.07 -14.78 1.48
C MET A 88 -0.16 -13.25 1.53
N PHE A 89 0.84 -12.56 2.11
CA PHE A 89 0.86 -11.10 2.14
C PHE A 89 1.05 -10.47 0.76
N VAL A 90 1.86 -11.08 -0.12
CA VAL A 90 2.00 -10.65 -1.51
C VAL A 90 0.69 -10.79 -2.29
N VAL A 91 -0.04 -11.90 -2.09
CA VAL A 91 -1.38 -12.08 -2.70
C VAL A 91 -2.35 -11.02 -2.18
N ALA A 92 -2.32 -10.73 -0.87
CA ALA A 92 -3.13 -9.67 -0.28
C ALA A 92 -2.80 -8.28 -0.87
N LEU A 93 -1.51 -7.99 -1.07
CA LEU A 93 -1.04 -6.78 -1.75
C LEU A 93 -1.55 -6.71 -3.20
N GLY A 94 -1.55 -7.82 -3.94
CA GLY A 94 -2.09 -7.89 -5.29
C GLY A 94 -3.59 -7.59 -5.35
N ILE A 95 -4.38 -8.26 -4.50
CA ILE A 95 -5.84 -8.02 -4.40
C ILE A 95 -6.11 -6.57 -4.03
N PHE A 96 -5.41 -6.05 -3.01
CA PHE A 96 -5.50 -4.65 -2.59
C PHE A 96 -5.21 -3.70 -3.74
N THR A 97 -4.07 -3.88 -4.40
CA THR A 97 -3.62 -3.01 -5.49
C THR A 97 -4.62 -3.03 -6.65
N TYR A 98 -5.16 -4.20 -6.98
CA TYR A 98 -6.16 -4.35 -8.03
C TYR A 98 -7.43 -3.54 -7.72
N HIS A 99 -8.13 -3.84 -6.62
CA HIS A 99 -9.39 -3.17 -6.35
C HIS A 99 -9.17 -1.68 -6.06
N SER A 100 -8.04 -1.32 -5.45
CA SER A 100 -7.69 0.07 -5.20
C SER A 100 -7.53 0.84 -6.51
N MET A 101 -6.77 0.31 -7.47
CA MET A 101 -6.67 0.95 -8.79
C MET A 101 -7.99 1.02 -9.55
N THR A 102 -8.86 0.00 -9.44
CA THR A 102 -10.17 0.10 -10.10
C THR A 102 -10.97 1.31 -9.60
N TYR A 103 -10.92 1.61 -8.30
CA TYR A 103 -11.58 2.79 -7.74
C TYR A 103 -11.03 4.07 -8.38
N ASP A 104 -9.70 4.18 -8.46
CA ASP A 104 -9.02 5.39 -8.93
C ASP A 104 -9.29 5.65 -10.42
N HIS A 105 -9.51 4.60 -11.20
CA HIS A 105 -9.94 4.70 -12.59
C HIS A 105 -11.44 4.96 -12.75
N LEU A 106 -12.29 4.36 -11.92
CA LEU A 106 -13.74 4.54 -11.97
C LEU A 106 -14.17 5.93 -11.49
N LEU A 107 -13.49 6.50 -10.50
CA LEU A 107 -13.89 7.76 -9.88
C LEU A 107 -14.00 8.92 -10.87
N PRO A 108 -12.97 9.27 -11.68
CA PRO A 108 -13.06 10.39 -12.60
C PRO A 108 -14.14 10.17 -13.67
N ILE A 109 -14.29 8.93 -14.14
CA ILE A 109 -15.30 8.55 -15.14
C ILE A 109 -16.70 8.78 -14.55
N PHE A 110 -16.96 8.27 -13.36
CA PHE A 110 -18.24 8.43 -12.66
C PHE A 110 -18.58 9.89 -12.34
N LEU A 111 -17.59 10.70 -11.96
CA LEU A 111 -17.80 12.12 -11.69
C LEU A 111 -18.19 12.90 -12.96
N GLN A 112 -17.58 12.56 -14.09
CA GLN A 112 -17.79 13.24 -15.37
C GLN A 112 -19.04 12.75 -16.12
N ASP A 113 -19.37 11.47 -15.99
CA ASP A 113 -20.47 10.84 -16.73
C ASP A 113 -21.80 11.54 -16.45
N LYS A 114 -22.66 11.59 -17.47
CA LYS A 114 -23.90 12.35 -17.41
C LYS A 114 -24.82 11.78 -16.34
N ARG A 115 -25.48 12.66 -15.59
CA ARG A 115 -26.55 12.24 -14.69
C ARG A 115 -27.69 11.66 -15.52
N ALA A 116 -28.31 10.57 -15.06
CA ALA A 116 -29.52 10.09 -15.71
C ALA A 116 -30.61 11.17 -15.67
N ASP A 117 -31.31 11.35 -16.79
CA ASP A 117 -32.43 12.29 -16.86
C ASP A 117 -33.51 11.86 -15.86
N ASN A 118 -33.84 12.78 -14.95
CA ASN A 118 -34.76 12.61 -13.83
C ASN A 118 -36.24 12.50 -14.27
N ASP A 119 -36.51 12.04 -15.49
CA ASP A 119 -37.82 12.14 -16.13
C ASP A 119 -38.83 11.08 -15.65
N MET A 120 -38.43 10.21 -14.72
CA MET A 120 -39.32 9.22 -14.10
C MET A 120 -39.23 9.32 -12.58
N ASN A 121 -40.25 9.97 -12.01
CA ASN A 121 -40.71 9.90 -10.61
C ASN A 121 -39.72 9.32 -9.59
N ALA A 122 -39.13 10.19 -8.77
CA ALA A 122 -38.21 9.93 -7.65
C ALA A 122 -38.74 8.98 -6.53
N LEU A 123 -39.84 8.26 -6.76
CA LEU A 123 -40.47 7.32 -5.85
C LEU A 123 -40.32 5.85 -6.28
N GLU A 124 -39.89 5.57 -7.51
CA GLU A 124 -39.61 4.20 -7.94
C GLU A 124 -38.11 3.91 -7.83
N LEU A 125 -37.74 3.21 -6.76
CA LEU A 125 -36.45 2.53 -6.53
C LEU A 125 -36.20 1.42 -7.58
N SER A 126 -36.40 1.73 -8.86
CA SER A 126 -36.11 0.82 -9.96
C SER A 126 -34.62 0.88 -10.30
N SER A 127 -34.06 -0.19 -10.86
CA SER A 127 -32.65 -0.29 -11.29
C SER A 127 -32.23 0.88 -12.19
N SER A 128 -33.17 1.52 -12.88
CA SER A 128 -32.94 2.68 -13.74
C SER A 128 -32.67 3.99 -12.97
N SER A 129 -32.99 4.08 -11.67
CA SER A 129 -32.74 5.28 -10.85
C SER A 129 -31.27 5.44 -10.44
N LEU A 130 -30.46 4.39 -10.60
CA LEU A 130 -29.04 4.38 -10.27
C LEU A 130 -28.14 4.41 -11.51
N GLY A 131 -28.69 4.78 -12.67
CA GLY A 131 -27.95 4.93 -13.92
C GLY A 131 -27.24 6.29 -14.05
N GLY A 132 -26.10 6.30 -14.75
CA GLY A 132 -25.32 7.50 -15.03
C GLY A 132 -24.34 7.91 -13.93
N GLY A 133 -23.75 9.09 -14.10
CA GLY A 133 -22.77 9.70 -13.19
C GLY A 133 -23.26 10.97 -12.51
N LEU A 134 -22.32 11.80 -12.05
CA LEU A 134 -22.63 13.06 -11.34
C LEU A 134 -22.71 14.28 -12.29
N GLY A 135 -22.32 14.16 -13.55
CA GLY A 135 -22.38 15.22 -14.55
C GLY A 135 -21.48 16.42 -14.25
N ILE A 136 -20.41 16.24 -13.47
CA ILE A 136 -19.52 17.33 -13.06
C ILE A 136 -18.62 17.74 -14.24
N PRO A 137 -18.46 19.05 -14.52
CA PRO A 137 -17.54 19.52 -15.54
C PRO A 137 -16.11 19.03 -15.32
N ILE A 138 -15.40 18.66 -16.40
CA ILE A 138 -14.04 18.11 -16.36
C ILE A 138 -13.06 18.99 -15.54
N GLN A 139 -13.19 20.32 -15.61
CA GLN A 139 -12.36 21.25 -14.86
C GLN A 139 -12.56 21.08 -13.35
N ASN A 140 -13.81 20.94 -12.92
CA ASN A 140 -14.15 20.75 -11.51
C ASN A 140 -13.72 19.36 -11.02
N VAL A 141 -13.83 18.33 -11.85
CA VAL A 141 -13.29 16.99 -11.55
C VAL A 141 -11.78 17.07 -11.28
N GLY A 142 -11.03 17.79 -12.12
CA GLY A 142 -9.59 18.01 -11.90
C GLY A 142 -9.28 18.70 -10.58
N VAL A 143 -10.07 19.70 -10.19
CA VAL A 143 -9.93 20.39 -8.89
C VAL A 143 -10.23 19.46 -7.72
N ILE A 144 -11.31 18.67 -7.80
CA ILE A 144 -11.68 17.69 -6.77
C ILE A 144 -10.57 16.66 -6.57
N LEU A 145 -10.03 16.10 -7.65
CA LEU A 145 -8.94 15.12 -7.58
C LEU A 145 -7.66 15.74 -7.03
N SER A 146 -7.37 17.00 -7.36
CA SER A 146 -6.21 17.73 -6.82
C SER A 146 -6.33 17.97 -5.31
N LEU A 147 -7.49 18.45 -4.85
CA LEU A 147 -7.77 18.62 -3.41
C LEU A 147 -7.74 17.28 -2.67
N ASN A 148 -8.28 16.23 -3.29
CA ASN A 148 -8.21 14.89 -2.78
C ASN A 148 -6.75 14.44 -2.58
N GLY A 149 -5.86 14.68 -3.55
CA GLY A 149 -4.43 14.39 -3.41
C GLY A 149 -3.78 15.10 -2.22
N ILE A 150 -4.13 16.38 -1.97
CA ILE A 150 -3.65 17.10 -0.77
C ILE A 150 -4.15 16.42 0.52
N ILE A 151 -5.43 16.05 0.57
CA ILE A 151 -6.01 15.31 1.72
C ILE A 151 -5.29 13.98 1.92
N GLN A 152 -4.97 13.27 0.84
CA GLN A 152 -4.22 12.01 0.90
C GLN A 152 -2.84 12.22 1.54
N LEU A 153 -2.10 13.25 1.11
CA LEU A 153 -0.78 13.56 1.68
C LEU A 153 -0.86 13.91 3.18
N VAL A 154 -1.90 14.63 3.62
CA VAL A 154 -2.11 14.94 5.05
C VAL A 154 -2.44 13.67 5.85
N ILE A 155 -3.33 12.81 5.34
CA ILE A 155 -3.68 11.55 5.99
C ILE A 155 -2.43 10.66 6.08
N GLN A 156 -1.66 10.59 4.99
CA GLN A 156 -0.40 9.86 4.98
C GLN A 156 0.54 10.43 6.05
N ALA A 157 0.93 11.70 5.97
CA ALA A 157 1.95 12.28 6.85
C ALA A 157 1.60 12.27 8.35
N PHE A 158 0.33 12.48 8.71
CA PHE A 158 -0.06 12.65 10.12
C PHE A 158 -0.93 11.52 10.68
N VAL A 159 -1.91 11.03 9.92
CA VAL A 159 -2.91 10.08 10.44
C VAL A 159 -2.34 8.66 10.51
N PHE A 160 -1.57 8.25 9.50
CA PHE A 160 -0.93 6.93 9.50
C PHE A 160 -0.05 6.68 10.73
N PRO A 161 0.97 7.52 11.06
CA PRO A 161 1.86 7.23 12.18
C PRO A 161 1.11 7.21 13.52
N LEU A 162 0.13 8.11 13.70
CA LEU A 162 -0.71 8.14 14.91
C LEU A 162 -1.53 6.86 15.07
N LEU A 163 -2.19 6.40 14.01
CA LEU A 163 -3.02 5.19 14.07
C LEU A 163 -2.16 3.93 14.18
N ALA A 164 -1.01 3.88 13.49
CA ALA A 164 -0.09 2.76 13.59
C ALA A 164 0.45 2.62 15.02
N ASP A 165 0.71 3.73 15.71
CA ASP A 165 1.18 3.72 17.10
C ASP A 165 0.06 3.38 18.10
N CYS A 166 -1.15 3.88 17.88
CA CYS A 166 -2.27 3.62 18.78
C CYS A 166 -2.78 2.18 18.69
N PHE A 167 -2.92 1.64 17.47
CA PHE A 167 -3.56 0.34 17.24
C PHE A 167 -2.57 -0.79 17.00
N GLY A 168 -1.34 -0.48 16.58
CA GLY A 168 -0.37 -1.45 16.07
C GLY A 168 -0.67 -1.87 14.63
N ILE A 169 0.37 -2.32 13.93
CA ILE A 169 0.35 -2.59 12.47
C ILE A 169 -0.68 -3.66 12.11
N TRP A 170 -0.67 -4.80 12.82
CA TRP A 170 -1.55 -5.92 12.50
C TRP A 170 -3.03 -5.60 12.69
N LYS A 171 -3.40 -5.02 13.84
CA LYS A 171 -4.80 -4.65 14.12
C LYS A 171 -5.28 -3.57 13.15
N LEU A 172 -4.44 -2.57 12.87
CA LEU A 172 -4.78 -1.52 11.92
C LEU A 172 -4.99 -2.10 10.51
N LEU A 173 -4.14 -3.04 10.07
CA LEU A 173 -4.30 -3.72 8.79
C LEU A 173 -5.65 -4.44 8.73
N CYS A 174 -6.00 -5.23 9.76
CA CYS A 174 -7.30 -5.90 9.82
C CYS A 174 -8.47 -4.91 9.77
N MET A 175 -8.46 -3.86 10.59
CA MET A 175 -9.54 -2.87 10.63
C MET A 175 -9.73 -2.18 9.28
N VAL A 176 -8.62 -1.77 8.67
CA VAL A 176 -8.63 -1.07 7.39
C VAL A 176 -9.10 -1.99 6.27
N THR A 177 -8.61 -3.23 6.20
CA THR A 177 -9.04 -4.21 5.19
C THR A 177 -10.52 -4.57 5.32
N LEU A 178 -11.04 -4.71 6.54
CA LEU A 178 -12.47 -4.99 6.78
C LEU A 178 -13.36 -3.79 6.45
N ALA A 179 -12.89 -2.56 6.71
CA ALA A 179 -13.63 -1.35 6.40
C ALA A 179 -13.59 -0.98 4.91
N HIS A 180 -12.59 -1.46 4.17
CA HIS A 180 -12.32 -1.07 2.78
C HIS A 180 -13.51 -1.28 1.81
N PRO A 181 -14.28 -2.39 1.85
CA PRO A 181 -15.44 -2.58 0.99
C PRO A 181 -16.52 -1.50 1.13
N ILE A 182 -16.65 -0.89 2.31
CA ILE A 182 -17.63 0.18 2.56
C ILE A 182 -17.35 1.37 1.64
N ALA A 183 -16.08 1.68 1.38
CA ALA A 183 -15.69 2.80 0.51
C ALA A 183 -16.21 2.64 -0.93
N TYR A 184 -16.38 1.41 -1.42
CA TYR A 184 -16.94 1.14 -2.75
C TYR A 184 -18.46 1.12 -2.72
N PHE A 185 -19.03 0.54 -1.66
CA PHE A 185 -20.47 0.36 -1.55
C PHE A 185 -21.21 1.70 -1.49
N ILE A 186 -20.65 2.71 -0.82
CA ILE A 186 -21.31 4.00 -0.61
C ILE A 186 -21.31 4.92 -1.85
N VAL A 187 -20.33 4.78 -2.76
CA VAL A 187 -20.11 5.73 -3.86
C VAL A 187 -21.30 5.83 -4.82
N PRO A 188 -21.93 4.72 -5.26
CA PRO A 188 -23.09 4.81 -6.15
C PRO A 188 -24.28 5.56 -5.56
N PHE A 189 -24.38 5.69 -4.23
CA PHE A 189 -25.48 6.43 -3.60
C PHE A 189 -25.31 7.96 -3.67
N LEU A 190 -24.14 8.46 -4.09
CA LEU A 190 -23.89 9.89 -4.33
C LEU A 190 -24.88 10.49 -5.35
N GLN A 191 -25.36 9.69 -6.30
CA GLN A 191 -26.33 10.15 -7.30
C GLN A 191 -27.71 10.48 -6.71
N LEU A 192 -28.06 9.88 -5.57
CA LEU A 192 -29.32 10.13 -4.85
C LEU A 192 -29.25 11.40 -4.00
N LEU A 193 -28.07 11.98 -3.80
CA LEU A 193 -27.93 13.20 -3.01
C LEU A 193 -28.47 14.42 -3.77
N PRO A 194 -29.12 15.36 -3.05
CA PRO A 194 -29.49 16.64 -3.62
C PRO A 194 -28.23 17.50 -3.87
N GLU A 195 -28.31 18.44 -4.81
CA GLU A 195 -27.17 19.22 -5.29
C GLU A 195 -26.45 20.01 -4.17
N ASN A 196 -27.20 20.44 -3.15
CA ASN A 196 -26.65 21.14 -1.99
C ASN A 196 -25.77 20.26 -1.07
N LEU A 197 -25.95 18.94 -1.09
CA LEU A 197 -25.17 18.00 -0.28
C LEU A 197 -24.16 17.19 -1.10
N LEU A 198 -24.26 17.19 -2.43
CA LEU A 198 -23.44 16.37 -3.33
C LEU A 198 -21.94 16.50 -3.04
N TYR A 199 -21.40 17.73 -3.00
CA TYR A 199 -19.98 17.95 -2.74
C TYR A 199 -19.56 17.50 -1.33
N SER A 200 -20.41 17.72 -0.32
CA SER A 200 -20.14 17.28 1.04
C SER A 200 -20.10 15.75 1.13
N GLY A 201 -21.08 15.08 0.53
CA GLY A 201 -21.12 13.63 0.42
C GLY A 201 -19.94 13.06 -0.36
N LEU A 202 -19.53 13.72 -1.44
CA LEU A 202 -18.40 13.31 -2.26
C LEU A 202 -17.09 13.34 -1.44
N PHE A 203 -16.80 14.46 -0.77
CA PHE A 203 -15.62 14.56 0.08
C PHE A 203 -15.68 13.61 1.28
N ALA A 204 -16.85 13.32 1.82
CA ALA A 204 -17.01 12.29 2.85
C ALA A 204 -16.65 10.89 2.31
N CYS A 205 -17.15 10.51 1.14
CA CYS A 205 -16.81 9.24 0.49
C CYS A 205 -15.31 9.13 0.19
N LEU A 206 -14.73 10.20 -0.37
CA LEU A 206 -13.29 10.29 -0.64
C LEU A 206 -12.46 10.20 0.65
N THR A 207 -12.92 10.80 1.75
CA THR A 207 -12.23 10.70 3.04
C THR A 207 -12.23 9.27 3.58
N VAL A 208 -13.37 8.57 3.53
CA VAL A 208 -13.48 7.15 3.92
C VAL A 208 -12.57 6.27 3.06
N ARG A 209 -12.57 6.51 1.76
CA ARG A 209 -11.68 5.85 0.79
C ARG A 209 -10.20 6.11 1.12
N ASN A 210 -9.82 7.36 1.36
CA ASN A 210 -8.44 7.73 1.62
C ASN A 210 -7.93 7.15 2.93
N LEU A 211 -8.73 7.21 4.00
CA LEU A 211 -8.39 6.59 5.29
C LEU A 211 -8.16 5.09 5.14
N THR A 212 -8.97 4.39 4.34
CA THR A 212 -8.81 2.94 4.20
C THR A 212 -7.72 2.57 3.18
N SER A 213 -7.48 3.35 2.14
CA SER A 213 -6.49 3.01 1.10
C SER A 213 -5.06 3.35 1.50
N ILE A 214 -4.85 4.58 1.99
CA ILE A 214 -3.50 5.10 2.29
C ILE A 214 -2.86 4.32 3.43
N LEU A 215 -3.65 3.85 4.39
CA LEU A 215 -3.15 3.06 5.51
C LEU A 215 -2.80 1.63 5.07
N ALA A 216 -3.59 1.02 4.17
CA ALA A 216 -3.44 -0.39 3.83
C ALA A 216 -2.11 -0.71 3.12
N PHE A 217 -1.70 0.13 2.16
CA PHE A 217 -0.51 -0.11 1.35
C PHE A 217 0.79 -0.24 2.18
N PRO A 218 1.18 0.74 3.03
CA PRO A 218 2.37 0.63 3.86
C PRO A 218 2.26 -0.51 4.89
N LEU A 219 1.08 -0.76 5.48
CA LEU A 219 0.91 -1.88 6.42
C LEU A 219 1.19 -3.23 5.76
N LEU A 220 0.73 -3.43 4.51
CA LEU A 220 1.01 -4.65 3.76
C LEU A 220 2.50 -4.78 3.46
N LEU A 221 3.18 -3.71 3.04
CA LEU A 221 4.62 -3.75 2.79
C LEU A 221 5.43 -4.06 4.06
N ILE A 222 5.04 -3.49 5.21
CA ILE A 222 5.68 -3.81 6.48
C ILE A 222 5.48 -5.29 6.83
N MET A 223 4.26 -5.82 6.71
CA MET A 223 3.99 -7.23 6.99
C MET A 223 4.73 -8.18 6.03
N ILE A 224 4.94 -7.82 4.76
CA ILE A 224 5.74 -8.62 3.81
C ILE A 224 7.22 -8.62 4.24
N LYS A 225 7.76 -7.46 4.65
CA LYS A 225 9.12 -7.36 5.17
C LYS A 225 9.30 -8.22 6.41
N GLU A 226 8.37 -8.14 7.37
CA GLU A 226 8.41 -8.95 8.60
C GLU A 226 8.24 -10.45 8.36
N ALA A 227 7.50 -10.83 7.32
CA ALA A 227 7.35 -12.23 6.93
C ALA A 227 8.61 -12.82 6.26
N THR A 228 9.57 -11.98 5.89
CA THR A 228 10.79 -12.39 5.18
C THR A 228 11.74 -13.14 6.13
N PRO A 229 12.16 -14.38 5.79
CA PRO A 229 12.99 -15.19 6.69
C PRO A 229 14.40 -14.60 6.88
N ASP A 230 15.02 -14.07 5.83
CA ASP A 230 16.39 -13.54 5.85
C ASP A 230 16.54 -12.29 4.99
N LYS A 231 17.43 -11.36 5.40
CA LYS A 231 17.70 -10.11 4.67
C LYS A 231 18.22 -10.38 3.25
N SER A 232 18.90 -11.51 3.03
CA SER A 232 19.38 -11.97 1.70
C SER A 232 18.26 -12.22 0.68
N HIS A 233 17.03 -12.48 1.13
CA HIS A 233 15.87 -12.74 0.27
C HIS A 233 15.01 -11.51 -0.02
N LEU A 234 15.29 -10.40 0.66
CA LEU A 234 14.47 -9.19 0.62
C LEU A 234 14.38 -8.59 -0.79
N GLY A 235 15.47 -8.63 -1.56
CA GLY A 235 15.48 -8.18 -2.96
C GLY A 235 14.56 -9.00 -3.88
N LYS A 236 14.54 -10.33 -3.71
CA LYS A 236 13.65 -11.23 -4.50
C LYS A 236 12.18 -11.03 -4.13
N ILE A 237 11.89 -10.91 -2.84
CA ILE A 237 10.53 -10.67 -2.34
C ILE A 237 10.05 -9.27 -2.75
N ASN A 238 10.93 -8.27 -2.74
CA ASN A 238 10.61 -6.93 -3.23
C ASN A 238 10.27 -6.94 -4.72
N GLY A 239 11.09 -7.61 -5.54
CA GLY A 239 10.80 -7.82 -6.95
C GLY A 239 9.45 -8.50 -7.18
N LEU A 240 9.12 -9.52 -6.36
CA LEU A 240 7.82 -10.18 -6.41
C LEU A 240 6.66 -9.23 -6.02
N ALA A 241 6.78 -8.49 -4.93
CA ALA A 241 5.76 -7.55 -4.47
C ALA A 241 5.53 -6.42 -5.49
N ALA A 242 6.61 -5.84 -6.01
CA ALA A 242 6.57 -4.77 -7.01
C ALA A 242 5.97 -5.25 -8.34
N SER A 243 6.39 -6.41 -8.85
CA SER A 243 5.85 -6.99 -10.09
C SER A 243 4.39 -7.41 -9.95
N THR A 244 4.00 -8.01 -8.82
CA THR A 244 2.59 -8.34 -8.51
C THR A 244 1.74 -7.07 -8.49
N GLY A 245 2.21 -6.04 -7.78
CA GLY A 245 1.56 -4.74 -7.77
C GLY A 245 1.39 -4.18 -9.19
N ALA A 246 2.48 -4.12 -9.97
CA ALA A 246 2.44 -3.61 -11.34
C ALA A 246 1.46 -4.40 -12.23
N ALA A 247 1.50 -5.73 -12.20
CA ALA A 247 0.59 -6.58 -12.97
C ALA A 247 -0.88 -6.32 -12.60
N CYS A 248 -1.19 -6.23 -11.31
CA CYS A 248 -2.54 -5.89 -10.84
C CYS A 248 -2.99 -4.50 -11.32
N ARG A 249 -2.11 -3.48 -11.28
CA ARG A 249 -2.42 -2.14 -11.81
C ARG A 249 -2.69 -2.15 -13.31
N THR A 250 -1.88 -2.88 -14.08
CA THR A 250 -2.04 -3.02 -15.53
C THR A 250 -3.37 -3.67 -15.89
N VAL A 251 -3.81 -4.67 -15.13
CA VAL A 251 -5.07 -5.38 -15.38
C VAL A 251 -6.30 -4.62 -14.85
N ALA A 252 -6.14 -3.82 -13.79
CA ALA A 252 -7.24 -3.06 -13.17
C ALA A 252 -7.87 -2.05 -14.14
N SER A 253 -7.07 -1.32 -14.93
CA SER A 253 -7.58 -0.26 -15.82
C SER A 253 -8.50 -0.80 -16.94
N PRO A 254 -8.11 -1.82 -17.74
CA PRO A 254 -9.00 -2.41 -18.75
C PRO A 254 -10.27 -3.01 -18.14
N ILE A 255 -10.16 -3.71 -17.00
CA ILE A 255 -11.34 -4.33 -16.37
C ILE A 255 -12.29 -3.27 -15.81
N ALA A 256 -11.78 -2.21 -15.18
CA ALA A 256 -12.59 -1.08 -14.73
C ALA A 256 -13.34 -0.43 -15.89
N GLY A 257 -12.66 -0.18 -17.02
CA GLY A 257 -13.28 0.36 -18.23
C GLY A 257 -14.38 -0.55 -18.80
N LEU A 258 -14.13 -1.87 -18.87
CA LEU A 258 -15.12 -2.85 -19.33
C LEU A 258 -16.34 -2.92 -18.41
N LEU A 259 -16.12 -2.98 -17.09
CA LEU A 259 -17.19 -3.00 -16.10
C LEU A 259 -18.02 -1.71 -16.13
N TYR A 260 -17.38 -0.56 -16.27
CA TYR A 260 -18.09 0.71 -16.40
C TYR A 260 -18.87 0.79 -17.71
N GLY A 261 -18.29 0.35 -18.84
CA GLY A 261 -19.01 0.26 -20.11
C GLY A 261 -20.27 -0.61 -20.02
N LEU A 262 -20.15 -1.79 -19.42
CA LEU A 262 -21.30 -2.68 -19.16
C LEU A 262 -22.33 -2.02 -18.23
N SER A 263 -21.89 -1.24 -17.26
CA SER A 263 -22.79 -0.51 -16.34
C SER A 263 -23.61 0.56 -17.06
N ILE A 264 -23.05 1.21 -18.09
CA ILE A 264 -23.78 2.16 -18.94
C ILE A 264 -24.83 1.43 -19.78
N GLU A 265 -24.46 0.30 -20.42
CA GLU A 265 -25.38 -0.50 -21.23
C GLU A 265 -26.58 -1.04 -20.44
N LEU A 266 -26.35 -1.41 -19.17
CA LEU A 266 -27.38 -1.89 -18.25
C LEU A 266 -28.12 -0.76 -17.52
N HIS A 267 -27.75 0.51 -17.76
CA HIS A 267 -28.23 1.68 -17.01
C HIS A 267 -28.11 1.51 -15.48
N PHE A 268 -27.05 0.84 -15.03
CA PHE A 268 -26.83 0.47 -13.63
C PHE A 268 -25.37 0.66 -13.20
N THR A 269 -25.00 1.92 -12.96
CA THR A 269 -23.66 2.34 -12.53
C THR A 269 -23.13 1.64 -11.26
N PRO A 270 -23.96 1.28 -10.24
CA PRO A 270 -23.48 0.56 -9.07
C PRO A 270 -22.77 -0.76 -9.40
N LEU A 271 -23.05 -1.38 -10.56
CA LEU A 271 -22.43 -2.63 -10.98
C LEU A 271 -20.90 -2.57 -10.95
N ALA A 272 -20.30 -1.51 -11.51
CA ALA A 272 -18.85 -1.38 -11.59
C ALA A 272 -18.23 -1.23 -10.20
N TRP A 273 -18.86 -0.44 -9.33
CA TRP A 273 -18.42 -0.22 -7.96
C TRP A 273 -18.56 -1.47 -7.08
N TRP A 274 -19.70 -2.17 -7.19
CA TRP A 274 -19.97 -3.37 -6.41
C TRP A 274 -19.17 -4.58 -6.89
N ALA A 275 -18.80 -4.65 -8.17
CA ALA A 275 -17.83 -5.62 -8.64
C ALA A 275 -16.46 -5.41 -7.97
N SER A 276 -15.98 -4.16 -7.87
CA SER A 276 -14.77 -3.85 -7.10
C SER A 276 -14.94 -4.10 -5.60
N ALA A 277 -16.13 -3.81 -5.04
CA ALA A 277 -16.45 -4.13 -3.65
C ALA A 277 -16.38 -5.64 -3.38
N PHE A 278 -16.85 -6.47 -4.31
CA PHE A 278 -16.77 -7.92 -4.22
C PHE A 278 -15.31 -8.38 -4.14
N VAL A 279 -14.42 -7.81 -4.96
CA VAL A 279 -12.98 -8.14 -4.89
C VAL A 279 -12.36 -7.66 -3.57
N ALA A 280 -12.77 -6.49 -3.07
CA ALA A 280 -12.35 -6.03 -1.74
C ALA A 280 -12.86 -6.95 -0.61
N ILE A 281 -14.07 -7.49 -0.72
CA ILE A 281 -14.61 -8.51 0.21
C ILE A 281 -13.77 -9.78 0.15
N CYS A 282 -13.40 -10.26 -1.05
CA CYS A 282 -12.48 -11.39 -1.18
C CYS A 282 -11.13 -11.13 -0.48
N GLY A 283 -10.61 -9.90 -0.55
CA GLY A 283 -9.44 -9.48 0.22
C GLY A 283 -9.67 -9.51 1.73
N ALA A 284 -10.83 -9.04 2.21
CA ALA A 284 -11.20 -9.10 3.62
C ALA A 284 -11.38 -10.54 4.13
N LEU A 285 -11.89 -11.45 3.29
CA LEU A 285 -11.98 -12.89 3.60
C LEU A 285 -10.59 -13.55 3.74
N GLN A 286 -9.53 -12.92 3.24
CA GLN A 286 -8.16 -13.41 3.41
C GLN A 286 -7.62 -13.16 4.83
N VAL A 287 -8.20 -12.21 5.60
CA VAL A 287 -7.69 -11.77 6.91
C VAL A 287 -7.48 -12.90 7.93
N PRO A 288 -8.36 -13.92 8.07
CA PRO A 288 -8.12 -15.04 8.98
C PRO A 288 -6.88 -15.86 8.61
N PHE A 289 -6.60 -16.02 7.31
CA PHE A 289 -5.39 -16.71 6.83
C PHE A 289 -4.15 -15.87 7.09
N LEU A 290 -4.25 -14.56 6.88
CA LEU A 290 -3.19 -13.61 7.23
C LEU A 290 -2.93 -13.59 8.74
N ASN A 291 -3.94 -13.75 9.59
CA ASN A 291 -3.77 -13.84 11.04
C ASN A 291 -2.94 -15.05 11.44
N ARG A 292 -3.19 -16.19 10.79
CA ARG A 292 -2.39 -17.41 11.02
C ARG A 292 -0.95 -17.22 10.57
N ALA A 293 -0.73 -16.61 9.41
CA ALA A 293 0.60 -16.26 8.92
C ALA A 293 1.31 -15.25 9.84
N ALA A 294 0.58 -14.25 10.35
CA ALA A 294 1.09 -13.24 11.27
C ALA A 294 1.44 -13.83 12.64
N HIS A 295 0.83 -14.93 13.07
CA HIS A 295 1.22 -15.66 14.29
C HIS A 295 2.49 -16.50 14.10
N GLU A 296 2.77 -16.97 12.88
CA GLU A 296 4.01 -17.68 12.54
C GLU A 296 5.21 -16.72 12.50
N CYS A 297 4.96 -15.44 12.23
CA CYS A 297 5.94 -14.36 12.38
C CYS A 297 5.85 -13.81 13.81
N ASN A 298 6.87 -13.98 14.66
CA ASN A 298 6.93 -13.37 16.01
C ASN A 298 7.07 -11.82 15.94
N ALA A 299 6.23 -11.13 15.17
CA ALA A 299 6.30 -9.70 14.95
C ALA A 299 5.57 -8.95 16.08
N ARG A 300 6.31 -8.64 17.15
CA ARG A 300 5.90 -7.60 18.11
C ARG A 300 6.46 -6.27 17.64
N VAL A 301 5.64 -5.47 16.95
CA VAL A 301 6.05 -4.12 16.55
C VAL A 301 5.76 -3.12 17.68
N ARG A 302 6.80 -2.43 18.15
CA ARG A 302 6.68 -1.14 18.84
C ARG A 302 7.11 -0.05 17.87
N THR A 303 6.15 0.74 17.42
CA THR A 303 6.40 1.92 16.58
C THR A 303 7.17 2.98 17.37
N ALA A 304 8.32 3.41 16.86
CA ALA A 304 9.10 4.51 17.40
C ALA A 304 8.50 5.89 17.01
N ALA A 305 7.19 6.08 17.16
CA ALA A 305 6.57 7.39 16.96
C ALA A 305 6.65 8.23 18.25
N ARG A 306 7.86 8.45 18.76
CA ARG A 306 8.13 9.51 19.74
C ARG A 306 8.94 10.61 19.07
N CYS A 307 8.30 11.35 18.17
CA CYS A 307 8.90 12.60 17.73
C CYS A 307 8.56 13.71 18.73
N CYS A 308 9.63 14.27 19.31
CA CYS A 308 9.78 15.62 19.86
C CYS A 308 9.62 15.91 21.37
N LEU A 309 9.31 14.95 22.27
CA LEU A 309 9.20 15.29 23.72
C LEU A 309 9.71 14.27 24.73
N SER A 310 10.51 13.27 24.33
CA SER A 310 11.11 12.34 25.30
C SER A 310 12.62 12.35 25.21
N LYS A 311 13.20 13.14 26.12
CA LYS A 311 14.57 13.06 26.62
C LYS A 311 15.10 11.62 26.63
N GLU A 312 16.34 11.46 26.17
CA GLU A 312 17.16 10.24 26.18
C GLU A 312 16.72 9.25 27.28
N ARG A 313 16.11 8.13 26.88
CA ARG A 313 15.96 6.97 27.75
C ARG A 313 16.74 5.83 27.11
N HIS A 314 17.76 5.38 27.84
CA HIS A 314 18.66 4.29 27.49
C HIS A 314 17.93 3.13 26.78
N ARG A 315 18.45 2.79 25.60
CA ARG A 315 18.08 1.67 24.73
C ARG A 315 18.37 0.36 25.46
N ASN A 316 17.33 -0.41 25.80
CA ASN A 316 17.50 -1.81 26.21
C ASN A 316 17.14 -2.67 24.99
N GLU A 317 18.08 -2.86 24.06
CA GLU A 317 18.02 -3.96 23.09
C GLU A 317 18.03 -5.26 23.89
N VAL A 318 16.90 -5.97 23.92
CA VAL A 318 16.84 -7.29 24.55
C VAL A 318 17.27 -8.31 23.52
N VAL A 319 18.57 -8.58 23.47
CA VAL A 319 19.15 -9.64 22.64
C VAL A 319 18.90 -10.98 23.31
N HIS A 320 18.08 -11.83 22.69
CA HIS A 320 17.93 -13.22 23.14
C HIS A 320 19.08 -14.06 22.58
N ILE A 321 20.06 -14.34 23.44
CA ILE A 321 21.20 -15.20 23.14
C ILE A 321 20.81 -16.63 23.47
N VAL A 322 20.87 -17.52 22.48
CA VAL A 322 20.72 -18.97 22.68
C VAL A 322 22.10 -19.59 22.49
N VAL A 323 22.63 -20.20 23.55
CA VAL A 323 23.91 -20.92 23.53
C VAL A 323 23.61 -22.38 23.21
N GLU A 324 24.17 -22.89 22.12
CA GLU A 324 24.14 -24.32 21.80
C GLU A 324 25.35 -24.99 22.49
N ASP A 325 25.07 -25.96 23.37
CA ASP A 325 26.08 -26.79 24.01
C ASP A 325 26.64 -27.81 22.98
N GLU A 326 27.96 -28.00 22.97
CA GLU A 326 28.57 -29.05 22.14
C GLU A 326 28.09 -30.42 22.63
N GLU A 327 27.35 -31.16 21.80
CA GLU A 327 27.11 -32.59 22.02
C GLU A 327 28.46 -33.31 21.99
N SER A 328 28.89 -33.75 23.18
CA SER A 328 30.10 -34.55 23.43
C SER A 328 29.99 -35.99 22.92
#